data_AF-A0A7D7L1Z8-F1
#
_entry.id   AF-A0A7D7L1Z8-F1
#
_cell.length_a   1.000
_cell.length_b   1.000
_cell.length_c   1.000
_cell.angle_alpha   90.00
_cell.angle_beta   90.00
_cell.angle_gamma   90.00
#
_symmetry.space_group_name_H-M   'P 1'
#
loop_
_entity.id
_entity.type
_entity.pdbx_description
1 polymer ?
#
loop_
_entity_poly.entity_id
_entity_poly.type
_entity_poly.pdbx_seq_one_letter_code
_entity_poly.pdbx_strand_id
1 'polypeptide(L)'
;MSTTQITESPRTLAREAAARDVAEEAAAATALREAAAAGAFGTGTTRSADDAAHAPSAANGPGSVFPAGSAGSVPGGSANSARATGFPPAGEIPTEELLRVFRPVFARIAERAVAREQDHELPFECFGWLNALRFGALTLPVARGGYGATLAQTVEPLVELAAADSSVAHVYRSHLGFLASLGAEEADVWFPRVAAGETVGNAATERSGAALGTAATSLVRSNADGGWELNGTKYYSTGSIFSDWIQVTAQIPRQEARSHALVGSDWDGVEMVDDWDGFGQQLTGTGTTHFRGVRVPAENVRNRDGRSTQETAVFQLVLLSVEAGIAVAAATAAADQVRARTRGFNTGNGAVTREDPQVLQRVGELSAQAAAARAIVLQAARDVDAAVGVLGQDPRITDPEELTNACELAVAQAHVVVPGLVKDVTDGIFDVLGASAVSRSKALDRFWRNARTIATHNPVIYKARIVGDHRVNGTPMFGLNAIGEVSRSATS
;
A
#
# COMPACT_ATOMS: atom_id res chain seq x y z
N MET A 1 3.29 17.58 -45.10
CA MET A 1 2.47 17.04 -44.00
C MET A 1 3.17 15.77 -43.53
N SER A 2 3.96 15.87 -42.48
CA SER A 2 4.61 14.71 -41.87
C SER A 2 3.56 14.00 -41.05
N THR A 3 3.16 12.81 -41.47
CA THR A 3 2.28 11.93 -40.71
C THR A 3 3.07 11.48 -39.48
N THR A 4 2.93 12.19 -38.37
CA THR A 4 3.43 11.72 -37.08
C THR A 4 2.72 10.41 -36.80
N GLN A 5 3.41 9.28 -36.99
CA GLN A 5 2.93 8.01 -36.47
C GLN A 5 2.85 8.19 -34.96
N ILE A 6 1.63 8.30 -34.44
CA ILE A 6 1.39 8.20 -33.00
C ILE A 6 1.69 6.74 -32.66
N THR A 7 2.92 6.46 -32.23
CA THR A 7 3.24 5.19 -31.58
C THR A 7 2.39 5.11 -30.31
N GLU A 8 1.49 4.14 -30.27
CA GLU A 8 0.66 3.87 -29.08
C GLU A 8 1.54 3.61 -27.86
N SER A 9 1.12 4.12 -26.71
CA SER A 9 1.89 3.97 -25.47
C SER A 9 1.98 2.48 -25.06
N PRO A 10 3.08 2.03 -24.41
CA PRO A 10 3.18 0.66 -23.88
C PRO A 10 2.02 0.29 -22.95
N ARG A 11 1.48 1.26 -22.20
CA ARG A 11 0.29 1.09 -21.35
C ARG A 11 -0.95 0.76 -22.18
N THR A 12 -1.18 1.46 -23.28
CA THR A 12 -2.31 1.20 -24.20
C THR A 12 -2.21 -0.22 -24.78
N LEU A 13 -1.04 -0.57 -25.31
CA LEU A 13 -0.78 -1.90 -25.87
C LEU A 13 -0.99 -3.02 -24.84
N ALA A 14 -0.54 -2.81 -23.60
CA ALA A 14 -0.74 -3.77 -22.52
C ALA A 14 -2.22 -3.97 -22.15
N ARG A 15 -3.03 -2.91 -22.15
CA ARG A 15 -4.49 -3.02 -21.92
C ARG A 15 -5.19 -3.79 -23.04
N GLU A 16 -4.82 -3.55 -24.28
CA GLU A 16 -5.38 -4.25 -25.43
C GLU A 16 -5.01 -5.73 -25.45
N ALA A 17 -3.78 -6.05 -25.08
CA ALA A 17 -3.33 -7.44 -24.90
C ALA A 17 -4.10 -8.12 -23.75
N ALA A 18 -4.27 -7.43 -22.62
CA ALA A 18 -4.95 -7.96 -21.44
C ALA A 18 -6.40 -8.38 -21.71
N ALA A 19 -7.11 -7.67 -22.59
CA ALA A 19 -8.48 -8.03 -22.99
C ALA A 19 -8.58 -9.46 -23.58
N ARG A 20 -7.48 -9.99 -24.13
CA ARG A 20 -7.38 -11.38 -24.59
C ARG A 20 -6.78 -12.30 -23.53
N ASP A 21 -5.73 -11.85 -22.86
CA ASP A 21 -4.92 -12.69 -21.97
C ASP A 21 -5.64 -13.15 -20.71
N VAL A 22 -6.58 -12.34 -20.20
CA VAL A 22 -7.30 -12.58 -18.93
C VAL A 22 -8.81 -12.41 -19.09
N ALA A 23 -9.34 -12.78 -20.27
CA ALA A 23 -10.75 -12.60 -20.60
C ALA A 23 -11.69 -13.37 -19.64
N GLU A 24 -11.30 -14.59 -19.25
CA GLU A 24 -12.08 -15.42 -18.33
C GLU A 24 -12.12 -14.81 -16.92
N GLU A 25 -10.97 -14.35 -16.43
CA GLU A 25 -10.85 -13.68 -15.13
C GLU A 25 -11.59 -12.34 -15.12
N ALA A 26 -11.53 -11.58 -16.20
CA ALA A 26 -12.27 -10.32 -16.34
C ALA A 26 -13.80 -10.53 -16.36
N ALA A 27 -14.27 -11.61 -16.98
CA ALA A 27 -15.67 -12.02 -16.95
C ALA A 27 -16.10 -12.42 -15.52
N ALA A 28 -15.28 -13.21 -14.82
CA ALA A 28 -15.54 -13.59 -13.42
C ALA A 28 -15.57 -12.38 -12.48
N ALA A 29 -14.64 -11.43 -12.66
CA ALA A 29 -14.61 -10.16 -11.94
C ALA A 29 -15.89 -9.33 -12.14
N THR A 30 -16.39 -9.30 -13.38
CA THR A 30 -17.62 -8.58 -13.71
C THR A 30 -18.83 -9.25 -13.08
N ALA A 31 -18.96 -10.58 -13.20
CA ALA A 31 -20.04 -11.33 -12.59
C ALA A 31 -20.07 -11.17 -11.06
N LEU A 32 -18.90 -11.13 -10.41
CA LEU A 32 -18.81 -10.90 -8.96
C LEU A 32 -19.37 -9.53 -8.55
N ARG A 33 -19.00 -8.47 -9.28
CA ARG A 33 -19.53 -7.11 -9.02
C ARG A 33 -21.02 -7.00 -9.30
N GLU A 34 -21.51 -7.63 -10.36
CA GLU A 34 -22.94 -7.67 -10.68
C GLU A 34 -23.75 -8.42 -9.61
N ALA A 35 -23.23 -9.55 -9.12
CA ALA A 35 -23.84 -10.29 -8.02
C ALA A 35 -23.90 -9.45 -6.73
N ALA A 36 -22.81 -8.73 -6.42
CA ALA A 36 -22.78 -7.82 -5.28
C ALA A 36 -23.80 -6.68 -5.43
N ALA A 37 -23.88 -6.06 -6.62
CA ALA A 37 -24.84 -5.01 -6.92
C ALA A 37 -26.30 -5.49 -6.82
N ALA A 38 -26.56 -6.77 -7.11
CA ALA A 38 -27.85 -7.42 -6.94
C ALA A 38 -28.14 -7.84 -5.48
N GLY A 39 -27.25 -7.55 -4.53
CA GLY A 39 -27.42 -7.85 -3.11
C GLY A 39 -27.11 -9.30 -2.71
N ALA A 40 -26.37 -10.05 -3.54
CA ALA A 40 -26.09 -11.48 -3.30
C ALA A 40 -25.39 -11.78 -1.97
N PHE A 41 -24.70 -10.80 -1.38
CA PHE A 41 -23.95 -10.96 -0.14
C PHE A 41 -24.64 -10.37 1.09
N GLY A 42 -25.74 -9.62 0.91
CA GLY A 42 -26.52 -8.97 1.97
C GLY A 42 -25.74 -7.93 2.79
N THR A 43 -26.32 -6.76 3.04
CA THR A 43 -25.84 -5.92 4.14
C THR A 43 -26.20 -6.64 5.43
N GLY A 44 -25.23 -7.21 6.14
CA GLY A 44 -25.48 -7.81 7.45
C GLY A 44 -26.14 -6.80 8.37
N THR A 45 -27.46 -6.86 8.52
CA THR A 45 -28.17 -6.23 9.61
C THR A 45 -27.57 -6.78 10.88
N THR A 46 -26.93 -5.92 11.66
CA THR A 46 -26.57 -6.17 13.05
C THR A 46 -27.78 -6.78 13.75
N ARG A 47 -27.73 -8.07 14.09
CA ARG A 47 -28.67 -8.61 15.07
C ARG A 47 -28.46 -7.82 16.35
N SER A 48 -29.52 -7.16 16.82
CA SER A 48 -29.56 -6.52 18.13
C SER A 48 -29.10 -7.53 19.19
N ALA A 49 -28.36 -7.05 20.19
CA ALA A 49 -27.86 -7.83 21.31
C ALA A 49 -28.97 -8.35 22.26
N ASP A 50 -30.25 -8.15 21.94
CA ASP A 50 -31.37 -8.50 22.82
C ASP A 50 -31.89 -9.94 22.69
N ASP A 51 -31.51 -10.69 21.65
CA ASP A 51 -32.06 -12.05 21.42
C ASP A 51 -31.25 -13.20 22.05
N ALA A 52 -30.21 -12.90 22.84
CA ALA A 52 -29.35 -13.90 23.48
C ALA A 52 -29.47 -13.91 25.01
N ALA A 53 -30.70 -13.91 25.52
CA ALA A 53 -30.95 -14.36 26.88
C ALA A 53 -32.10 -15.35 26.82
N HIS A 54 -31.82 -16.64 27.05
CA HIS A 54 -32.67 -17.65 27.71
C HIS A 54 -32.12 -19.06 27.45
N ALA A 55 -31.16 -19.51 28.26
CA ALA A 55 -31.01 -20.93 28.63
C ALA A 55 -30.11 -21.06 29.89
N PRO A 56 -30.43 -21.96 30.85
CA PRO A 56 -29.90 -21.88 32.21
C PRO A 56 -28.58 -22.65 32.40
N SER A 57 -27.73 -22.11 33.26
CA SER A 57 -26.49 -22.71 33.77
C SER A 57 -26.76 -23.70 34.89
N ALA A 58 -26.10 -24.87 34.86
CA ALA A 58 -26.03 -25.80 35.97
C ALA A 58 -24.59 -26.30 36.24
N ALA A 59 -24.26 -26.30 37.53
CA ALA A 59 -23.29 -27.15 38.26
C ALA A 59 -21.79 -26.77 38.34
N ASN A 60 -21.45 -26.14 39.48
CA ASN A 60 -20.54 -26.59 40.56
C ASN A 60 -19.11 -27.09 40.30
N GLY A 61 -18.15 -26.46 40.99
CA GLY A 61 -16.93 -27.11 41.54
C GLY A 61 -15.82 -26.12 41.96
N PRO A 62 -15.12 -26.28 43.10
CA PRO A 62 -14.73 -25.15 43.96
C PRO A 62 -13.24 -24.82 44.05
N GLY A 63 -12.96 -23.58 44.48
CA GLY A 63 -11.98 -23.29 45.53
C GLY A 63 -10.53 -23.03 45.14
N SER A 64 -10.12 -21.75 45.14
CA SER A 64 -8.77 -21.36 45.56
C SER A 64 -8.77 -19.90 46.05
N VAL A 65 -8.25 -19.71 47.25
CA VAL A 65 -8.20 -18.49 48.06
C VAL A 65 -6.74 -18.07 48.19
N PHE A 66 -6.40 -16.82 47.88
CA PHE A 66 -5.26 -16.08 48.46
C PHE A 66 -5.50 -14.56 48.32
N PRO A 67 -4.91 -13.70 49.18
CA PRO A 67 -5.63 -12.61 49.83
C PRO A 67 -5.32 -11.22 49.27
N ALA A 68 -6.20 -10.29 49.65
CA ALA A 68 -6.19 -8.88 49.34
C ALA A 68 -4.94 -8.14 49.88
N GLY A 69 -4.30 -7.38 48.99
CA GLY A 69 -3.29 -6.37 49.31
C GLY A 69 -3.87 -4.96 49.08
N SER A 70 -3.60 -4.08 50.02
CA SER A 70 -4.23 -2.78 50.29
C SER A 70 -4.16 -1.73 49.18
N ALA A 71 -5.25 -0.96 49.09
CA ALA A 71 -5.46 0.21 48.26
C ALA A 71 -4.48 1.36 48.53
N GLY A 72 -3.88 1.89 47.47
CA GLY A 72 -3.28 3.21 47.39
C GLY A 72 -4.02 4.02 46.32
N SER A 73 -4.76 5.03 46.76
CA SER A 73 -5.55 5.94 45.92
C SER A 73 -4.67 6.91 45.12
N VAL A 74 -4.83 6.93 43.79
CA VAL A 74 -4.38 8.03 42.92
C VAL A 74 -5.61 8.57 42.18
N PRO A 75 -5.88 9.89 42.21
CA PRO A 75 -7.13 10.44 41.69
C PRO A 75 -7.11 10.67 40.18
N GLY A 76 -8.15 10.18 39.52
CA GLY A 76 -8.98 10.96 38.58
C GLY A 76 -8.37 11.40 37.25
N GLY A 77 -8.37 10.51 36.26
CA GLY A 77 -8.30 10.85 34.84
C GLY A 77 -9.27 9.95 34.05
N SER A 78 -10.54 10.34 34.00
CA SER A 78 -11.58 9.63 33.25
C SER A 78 -11.41 9.89 31.75
N ALA A 79 -10.55 9.11 31.09
CA ALA A 79 -10.65 8.89 29.65
C ALA A 79 -11.44 7.60 29.44
N ASN A 80 -12.77 7.73 29.47
CA ASN A 80 -13.66 6.67 29.05
C ASN A 80 -13.65 6.62 27.51
N SER A 81 -12.53 6.21 26.90
CA SER A 81 -12.52 5.80 25.51
C SER A 81 -13.19 4.43 25.48
N ALA A 82 -14.51 4.43 25.28
CA ALA A 82 -15.20 3.24 24.83
C ALA A 82 -14.55 2.84 23.51
N ARG A 83 -13.56 1.93 23.56
CA ARG A 83 -13.13 1.19 22.39
C ARG A 83 -14.40 0.51 21.88
N ALA A 84 -14.94 1.01 20.77
CA ALA A 84 -15.92 0.27 20.02
C ALA A 84 -15.27 -1.08 19.67
N THR A 85 -15.62 -2.12 20.42
CA THR A 85 -15.24 -3.52 20.16
C THR A 85 -16.05 -4.11 19.02
N GLY A 86 -16.69 -3.27 18.20
CA GLY A 86 -17.31 -3.69 16.95
C GLY A 86 -16.21 -4.03 15.95
N PHE A 87 -16.25 -5.23 15.39
CA PHE A 87 -15.49 -5.53 14.18
C PHE A 87 -15.71 -4.40 13.16
N PRO A 88 -14.67 -3.95 12.44
CA PRO A 88 -14.85 -2.97 11.37
C PRO A 88 -15.88 -3.51 10.36
N PRO A 89 -16.60 -2.61 9.67
CA PRO A 89 -17.62 -3.02 8.71
C PRO A 89 -17.01 -4.03 7.74
N ALA A 90 -17.67 -5.16 7.51
CA ALA A 90 -17.31 -5.99 6.37
C ALA A 90 -17.73 -5.22 5.11
N GLY A 91 -16.84 -5.15 4.11
CA GLY A 91 -17.23 -4.63 2.80
C GLY A 91 -18.26 -5.53 2.15
N GLU A 92 -18.85 -5.05 1.06
CA GLU A 92 -20.00 -5.68 0.41
C GLU A 92 -19.69 -7.08 -0.11
N ILE A 93 -18.44 -7.35 -0.47
CA ILE A 93 -17.98 -8.62 -1.02
C ILE A 93 -17.07 -9.32 0.00
N PRO A 94 -17.29 -10.62 0.32
CA PRO A 94 -16.38 -11.36 1.18
C PRO A 94 -14.96 -11.43 0.62
N THR A 95 -13.96 -11.32 1.50
CA THR A 95 -12.53 -11.30 1.11
C THR A 95 -12.14 -12.48 0.22
N GLU A 96 -12.62 -13.69 0.53
CA GLU A 96 -12.25 -14.89 -0.24
C GLU A 96 -12.86 -14.88 -1.66
N GLU A 97 -14.01 -14.25 -1.86
CA GLU A 97 -14.58 -14.06 -3.21
C GLU A 97 -13.73 -13.08 -4.04
N LEU A 98 -13.23 -12.00 -3.42
CA LEU A 98 -12.27 -11.10 -4.05
C LEU A 98 -11.01 -11.87 -4.46
N LEU A 99 -10.40 -12.61 -3.52
CA LEU A 99 -9.16 -13.34 -3.76
C LEU A 99 -9.32 -14.41 -4.85
N ARG A 100 -10.47 -15.09 -4.94
CA ARG A 100 -10.74 -16.07 -5.99
C ARG A 100 -10.62 -15.48 -7.39
N VAL A 101 -11.02 -14.23 -7.59
CA VAL A 101 -10.95 -13.54 -8.88
C VAL A 101 -9.53 -13.10 -9.22
N PHE A 102 -8.75 -12.65 -8.23
CA PHE A 102 -7.41 -12.08 -8.50
C PHE A 102 -6.26 -13.11 -8.50
N ARG A 103 -6.38 -14.22 -7.77
CA ARG A 103 -5.33 -15.25 -7.64
C ARG A 103 -4.82 -15.80 -8.98
N PRO A 104 -5.65 -16.09 -10.00
CA PRO A 104 -5.14 -16.53 -11.29
C PRO A 104 -4.21 -15.51 -11.95
N VAL A 105 -4.56 -14.22 -11.89
CA VAL A 105 -3.71 -13.13 -12.40
C VAL A 105 -2.43 -13.00 -11.57
N PHE A 106 -2.50 -13.12 -10.25
CA PHE A 106 -1.31 -13.09 -9.40
C PHE A 106 -0.36 -14.26 -9.70
N ALA A 107 -0.88 -15.46 -9.93
CA ALA A 107 -0.09 -16.62 -10.32
C ALA A 107 0.63 -16.36 -11.65
N ARG A 108 -0.09 -15.83 -12.65
CA ARG A 108 0.49 -15.43 -13.94
C ARG A 108 1.58 -14.37 -13.80
N ILE A 109 1.38 -13.37 -12.93
CA ILE A 109 2.41 -12.37 -12.61
C ILE A 109 3.64 -13.06 -12.01
N ALA A 110 3.47 -13.98 -11.07
CA ALA A 110 4.58 -14.65 -10.38
C ALA A 110 5.48 -15.48 -11.31
N GLU A 111 4.93 -16.08 -12.38
CA GLU A 111 5.66 -16.94 -13.32
C GLU A 111 6.91 -16.28 -13.92
N ARG A 112 6.82 -14.98 -14.21
CA ARG A 112 7.89 -14.19 -14.85
C ARG A 112 8.56 -13.17 -13.94
N ALA A 113 8.20 -13.08 -12.66
CA ALA A 113 8.72 -12.05 -11.76
C ALA A 113 10.26 -12.02 -11.67
N VAL A 114 10.91 -13.19 -11.60
CA VAL A 114 12.38 -13.28 -11.56
C VAL A 114 13.01 -12.86 -12.89
N ALA A 115 12.47 -13.34 -14.01
CA ALA A 115 12.99 -13.01 -15.34
C ALA A 115 12.85 -11.50 -15.61
N ARG A 116 11.70 -10.91 -15.31
CA ARG A 116 11.47 -9.47 -15.46
C ARG A 116 12.48 -8.64 -14.67
N GLU A 117 12.75 -8.99 -13.41
CA GLU A 117 13.72 -8.23 -12.59
C GLU A 117 15.14 -8.36 -13.16
N GLN A 118 15.53 -9.56 -13.62
CA GLN A 118 16.88 -9.79 -14.18
C GLN A 118 17.09 -9.09 -15.53
N ASP A 119 16.06 -9.08 -16.37
CA ASP A 119 16.10 -8.52 -17.72
C ASP A 119 15.70 -7.03 -17.75
N HIS A 120 15.34 -6.45 -16.60
CA HIS A 120 14.80 -5.09 -16.46
C HIS A 120 13.58 -4.85 -17.37
N GLU A 121 12.64 -5.79 -17.38
CA GLU A 121 11.41 -5.68 -18.17
C GLU A 121 10.31 -5.02 -17.34
N LEU A 122 9.94 -3.79 -17.70
CA LEU A 122 8.88 -3.05 -17.02
C LEU A 122 7.53 -3.79 -17.13
N PRO A 123 6.82 -4.04 -16.01
CA PRO A 123 5.67 -4.96 -15.96
C PRO A 123 4.36 -4.32 -16.47
N PHE A 124 4.37 -3.68 -17.64
CA PHE A 124 3.17 -3.08 -18.26
C PHE A 124 2.05 -4.11 -18.44
N GLU A 125 2.37 -5.34 -18.87
CA GLU A 125 1.41 -6.44 -19.00
C GLU A 125 0.67 -6.74 -17.69
N CYS A 126 1.38 -6.71 -16.56
CA CYS A 126 0.83 -7.01 -15.24
C CYS A 126 -0.23 -5.97 -14.87
N PHE A 127 0.05 -4.69 -15.13
CA PHE A 127 -0.92 -3.62 -14.93
C PHE A 127 -2.09 -3.73 -15.90
N GLY A 128 -1.87 -4.13 -17.16
CA GLY A 128 -2.94 -4.44 -18.11
C GLY A 128 -3.90 -5.50 -17.57
N TRP A 129 -3.38 -6.64 -17.10
CA TRP A 129 -4.20 -7.72 -16.52
C TRP A 129 -4.97 -7.26 -15.28
N LEU A 130 -4.30 -6.59 -14.34
CA LEU A 130 -4.95 -6.08 -13.13
C LEU A 130 -6.03 -5.02 -13.44
N ASN A 131 -5.81 -4.22 -14.49
CA ASN A 131 -6.76 -3.22 -14.97
C ASN A 131 -8.03 -3.86 -15.54
N ALA A 132 -7.90 -4.95 -16.32
CA ALA A 132 -9.04 -5.69 -16.85
C ALA A 132 -9.96 -6.22 -15.74
N LEU A 133 -9.41 -6.54 -14.58
CA LEU A 133 -10.16 -6.95 -13.38
C LEU A 133 -10.59 -5.76 -12.49
N ARG A 134 -10.24 -4.51 -12.84
CA ARG A 134 -10.45 -3.29 -12.03
C ARG A 134 -9.82 -3.33 -10.65
N PHE A 135 -8.59 -3.84 -10.54
CA PHE A 135 -7.87 -3.87 -9.25
C PHE A 135 -7.73 -2.49 -8.60
N GLY A 136 -7.50 -1.43 -9.39
CA GLY A 136 -7.47 -0.04 -8.87
C GLY A 136 -8.80 0.43 -8.26
N ALA A 137 -9.92 -0.20 -8.59
CA ALA A 137 -11.24 0.15 -8.09
C ALA A 137 -11.71 -0.71 -6.90
N LEU A 138 -10.82 -1.44 -6.22
CA LEU A 138 -11.16 -2.31 -5.08
C LEU A 138 -12.00 -1.59 -4.01
N THR A 139 -11.57 -0.39 -3.61
CA THR A 139 -12.21 0.38 -2.54
C THR A 139 -13.41 1.21 -3.01
N LEU A 140 -13.65 1.34 -4.32
CA LEU A 140 -14.83 2.06 -4.81
C LEU A 140 -16.10 1.30 -4.42
N PRO A 141 -17.19 1.99 -4.02
CA PRO A 141 -18.49 1.34 -3.78
C PRO A 141 -18.93 0.51 -4.98
N VAL A 142 -19.65 -0.59 -4.74
CA VAL A 142 -20.15 -1.45 -5.83
C VAL A 142 -21.07 -0.65 -6.76
N ALA A 143 -21.94 0.20 -6.21
CA ALA A 143 -22.81 1.10 -6.96
C ALA A 143 -22.06 2.13 -7.84
N ARG A 144 -20.76 2.33 -7.60
CA ARG A 144 -19.87 3.20 -8.38
C ARG A 144 -18.89 2.41 -9.26
N GLY A 145 -19.12 1.11 -9.43
CA GLY A 145 -18.38 0.25 -10.35
C GLY A 145 -17.14 -0.44 -9.77
N GLY A 146 -16.94 -0.34 -8.44
CA GLY A 146 -15.86 -1.02 -7.71
C GLY A 146 -16.30 -2.33 -7.05
N TYR A 147 -15.58 -2.72 -6.00
CA TYR A 147 -15.83 -3.94 -5.22
C TYR A 147 -16.37 -3.69 -3.80
N GLY A 148 -16.45 -2.44 -3.37
CA GLY A 148 -16.89 -2.07 -2.02
C GLY A 148 -15.99 -2.62 -0.92
N ALA A 149 -14.71 -2.90 -1.21
CA ALA A 149 -13.78 -3.47 -0.26
C ALA A 149 -13.33 -2.41 0.75
N THR A 150 -13.22 -2.80 2.03
CA THR A 150 -12.55 -1.95 3.03
C THR A 150 -11.03 -1.95 2.83
N LEU A 151 -10.29 -1.13 3.57
CA LEU A 151 -8.82 -1.17 3.54
C LEU A 151 -8.30 -2.52 4.02
N ALA A 152 -8.87 -3.10 5.08
CA ALA A 152 -8.50 -4.43 5.55
C ALA A 152 -8.72 -5.51 4.48
N GLN A 153 -9.81 -5.43 3.72
CA GLN A 153 -10.06 -6.35 2.60
C GLN A 153 -9.19 -6.06 1.38
N THR A 154 -8.71 -4.82 1.20
CA THR A 154 -7.79 -4.42 0.13
C THR A 154 -6.35 -4.83 0.43
N VAL A 155 -5.94 -4.82 1.69
CA VAL A 155 -4.62 -5.27 2.12
C VAL A 155 -4.39 -6.74 1.79
N GLU A 156 -5.42 -7.59 1.87
CA GLU A 156 -5.31 -9.02 1.59
C GLU A 156 -4.80 -9.34 0.16
N PRO A 157 -5.50 -8.91 -0.91
CA PRO A 157 -5.02 -9.10 -2.28
C PRO A 157 -3.73 -8.31 -2.55
N LEU A 158 -3.48 -7.20 -1.85
CA LEU A 158 -2.23 -6.45 -1.99
C LEU A 158 -1.02 -7.22 -1.42
N VAL A 159 -1.18 -7.94 -0.32
CA VAL A 159 -0.16 -8.85 0.24
C VAL A 159 0.08 -10.04 -0.70
N GLU A 160 -0.98 -10.66 -1.24
CA GLU A 160 -0.85 -11.75 -2.22
C GLU A 160 -0.17 -11.26 -3.53
N LEU A 161 -0.53 -10.07 -4.02
CA LEU A 161 0.12 -9.45 -5.17
C LEU A 161 1.60 -9.15 -4.89
N ALA A 162 1.93 -8.63 -3.70
CA ALA A 162 3.32 -8.36 -3.32
C ALA A 162 4.15 -9.63 -3.17
N ALA A 163 3.53 -10.76 -2.79
CA ALA A 163 4.18 -12.06 -2.78
C ALA A 163 4.45 -12.58 -4.20
N ALA A 164 3.59 -12.26 -5.17
CA ALA A 164 3.80 -12.56 -6.59
C ALA A 164 4.88 -11.66 -7.22
N ASP A 165 4.76 -10.34 -7.05
CA ASP A 165 5.70 -9.33 -7.52
C ASP A 165 5.58 -8.05 -6.69
N SER A 166 6.59 -7.79 -5.84
CA SER A 166 6.58 -6.65 -4.92
C SER A 166 6.61 -5.30 -5.62
N SER A 167 7.19 -5.22 -6.83
CA SER A 167 7.26 -3.95 -7.58
C SER A 167 5.89 -3.57 -8.11
N VAL A 168 5.13 -4.56 -8.62
CA VAL A 168 3.75 -4.35 -9.10
C VAL A 168 2.83 -3.90 -7.97
N ALA A 169 2.91 -4.55 -6.81
CA ALA A 169 2.12 -4.15 -5.64
C ALA A 169 2.45 -2.73 -5.14
N HIS A 170 3.73 -2.35 -5.12
CA HIS A 170 4.18 -1.04 -4.65
C HIS A 170 3.59 0.11 -5.48
N VAL A 171 3.42 -0.06 -6.80
CA VAL A 171 2.86 0.98 -7.69
C VAL A 171 1.46 1.45 -7.26
N TYR A 172 0.65 0.58 -6.64
CA TYR A 172 -0.68 0.96 -6.14
C TYR A 172 -0.67 1.92 -4.94
N ARG A 173 0.49 2.17 -4.33
CA ARG A 173 0.65 3.11 -3.21
C ARG A 173 0.08 4.48 -3.56
N SER A 174 0.52 5.04 -4.68
CA SER A 174 0.14 6.40 -5.11
C SER A 174 -1.35 6.47 -5.45
N HIS A 175 -1.86 5.45 -6.12
CA HIS A 175 -3.27 5.37 -6.51
C HIS A 175 -4.20 5.27 -5.30
N LEU A 176 -3.92 4.36 -4.35
CA LEU A 176 -4.76 4.18 -3.16
C LEU A 176 -4.70 5.39 -2.23
N GLY A 177 -3.53 6.03 -2.09
CA GLY A 177 -3.45 7.28 -1.34
C GLY A 177 -4.18 8.43 -2.03
N PHE A 178 -4.12 8.53 -3.35
CA PHE A 178 -4.94 9.48 -4.11
C PHE A 178 -6.42 9.27 -3.84
N LEU A 179 -6.92 8.03 -3.93
CA LEU A 179 -8.32 7.72 -3.62
C LEU A 179 -8.69 8.13 -2.20
N ALA A 180 -7.85 7.77 -1.22
CA ALA A 180 -8.04 8.16 0.18
C ALA A 180 -8.00 9.68 0.39
N SER A 181 -7.40 10.45 -0.52
CA SER A 181 -7.33 11.91 -0.46
C SER A 181 -8.57 12.63 -0.99
N LEU A 182 -9.49 11.94 -1.69
CA LEU A 182 -10.62 12.56 -2.37
C LEU A 182 -11.70 13.00 -1.38
N GLY A 183 -12.12 14.26 -1.49
CA GLY A 183 -13.39 14.71 -0.91
C GLY A 183 -14.60 14.23 -1.72
N ALA A 184 -15.81 14.43 -1.19
CA ALA A 184 -17.05 13.98 -1.83
C ALA A 184 -17.25 14.55 -3.25
N GLU A 185 -17.01 15.86 -3.46
CA GLU A 185 -17.12 16.49 -4.79
C GLU A 185 -16.10 15.95 -5.79
N GLU A 186 -14.88 15.67 -5.33
CA GLU A 186 -13.81 15.14 -6.18
C GLU A 186 -14.08 13.67 -6.53
N ALA A 187 -14.67 12.90 -5.62
CA ALA A 187 -15.08 11.53 -5.86
C ALA A 187 -16.07 11.41 -7.03
N ASP A 188 -16.98 12.39 -7.20
CA ASP A 188 -17.93 12.37 -8.32
C ASP A 188 -17.28 12.55 -9.69
N VAL A 189 -16.14 13.25 -9.74
CA VAL A 189 -15.33 13.39 -10.96
C VAL A 189 -14.45 12.16 -11.19
N TRP A 190 -13.82 11.64 -10.14
CA TRP A 190 -12.77 10.63 -10.27
C TRP A 190 -13.27 9.19 -10.23
N PHE A 191 -14.35 8.87 -9.51
CA PHE A 191 -14.82 7.48 -9.44
C PHE A 191 -15.21 6.91 -10.80
N PRO A 192 -15.91 7.64 -11.70
CA PRO A 192 -16.18 7.12 -13.05
C PRO A 192 -14.92 6.78 -13.83
N ARG A 193 -13.85 7.58 -13.70
CA ARG A 193 -12.55 7.35 -14.34
C ARG A 193 -11.88 6.10 -13.81
N VAL A 194 -11.83 5.96 -12.48
CA VAL A 194 -11.23 4.81 -11.80
C VAL A 194 -12.00 3.53 -12.11
N ALA A 195 -13.34 3.60 -12.17
CA ALA A 195 -14.19 2.49 -12.59
C ALA A 195 -14.01 2.11 -14.08
N ALA A 196 -13.59 3.06 -14.92
CA ALA A 196 -13.16 2.82 -16.30
C ALA A 196 -11.71 2.29 -16.41
N GLY A 197 -11.01 2.16 -15.28
CA GLY A 197 -9.64 1.64 -15.21
C GLY A 197 -8.56 2.72 -15.17
N GLU A 198 -8.88 4.01 -15.12
CA GLU A 198 -7.84 5.05 -15.01
C GLU A 198 -7.17 5.00 -13.64
N THR A 199 -5.83 4.97 -13.61
CA THR A 199 -5.03 4.98 -12.36
C THR A 199 -4.21 6.27 -12.22
N VAL A 200 -3.76 6.54 -10.98
CA VAL A 200 -3.05 7.77 -10.62
C VAL A 200 -1.71 7.43 -9.97
N GLY A 201 -0.63 7.88 -10.59
CA GLY A 201 0.73 7.85 -10.04
C GLY A 201 1.07 9.16 -9.32
N ASN A 202 2.26 9.25 -8.73
CA ASN A 202 2.71 10.44 -8.00
C ASN A 202 3.92 11.09 -8.67
N ALA A 203 4.07 12.39 -8.50
CA ALA A 203 5.32 13.10 -8.77
C ALA A 203 5.53 14.16 -7.69
N ALA A 204 6.02 13.73 -6.52
CA ALA A 204 6.03 14.53 -5.30
C ALA A 204 7.37 15.24 -5.05
N THR A 205 8.48 14.49 -5.07
CA THR A 205 9.78 14.94 -4.57
C THR A 205 10.84 15.08 -5.67
N GLU A 206 11.79 15.96 -5.39
CA GLU A 206 12.88 16.38 -6.29
C GLU A 206 14.21 15.91 -5.71
N ARG A 207 15.21 15.64 -6.56
CA ARG A 207 16.56 15.21 -6.13
C ARG A 207 17.36 16.34 -5.47
N SER A 208 17.12 17.59 -5.86
CA SER A 208 17.90 18.76 -5.42
C SER A 208 17.15 20.05 -5.71
N GLY A 209 17.44 21.12 -4.94
CA GLY A 209 17.04 22.49 -5.28
C GLY A 209 15.76 23.00 -4.62
N ALA A 210 15.12 22.21 -3.76
CA ALA A 210 13.99 22.63 -2.94
C ALA A 210 14.33 22.51 -1.45
N ALA A 211 14.23 23.61 -0.72
CA ALA A 211 14.26 23.61 0.74
C ALA A 211 13.15 22.70 1.29
N LEU A 212 13.34 22.13 2.48
CA LEU A 212 12.35 21.31 3.18
C LEU A 212 10.96 22.01 3.16
N GLY A 213 9.97 21.35 2.55
CA GLY A 213 8.61 21.91 2.44
C GLY A 213 8.32 22.69 1.16
N THR A 214 9.30 22.97 0.30
CA THR A 214 9.12 23.66 -0.99
C THR A 214 9.20 22.68 -2.18
N ALA A 215 8.94 23.17 -3.39
CA ALA A 215 9.18 22.47 -4.66
C ALA A 215 9.68 23.48 -5.70
N ALA A 216 10.73 23.14 -6.46
CA ALA A 216 11.17 23.94 -7.61
C ALA A 216 10.20 23.81 -8.79
N THR A 217 9.46 22.70 -8.85
CA THR A 217 8.34 22.52 -9.76
C THR A 217 7.25 23.54 -9.45
N SER A 218 6.86 24.32 -10.44
CA SER A 218 5.97 25.47 -10.27
C SER A 218 4.75 25.42 -11.17
N LEU A 219 3.64 25.97 -10.66
CA LEU A 219 2.43 26.26 -11.40
C LEU A 219 2.31 27.79 -11.54
N VAL A 220 2.35 28.28 -12.77
CA VAL A 220 2.17 29.71 -13.07
C VAL A 220 0.89 29.88 -13.88
N ARG A 221 0.09 30.91 -13.58
CA ARG A 221 -1.14 31.17 -14.34
C ARG A 221 -0.80 31.40 -15.81
N SER A 222 -1.51 30.71 -16.70
CA SER A 222 -1.45 30.98 -18.14
C SER A 222 -2.24 32.27 -18.43
N ASN A 223 -1.61 33.21 -19.13
CA ASN A 223 -2.24 34.47 -19.52
C ASN A 223 -3.30 34.30 -20.64
N ALA A 224 -3.33 33.15 -21.31
CA ALA A 224 -4.17 32.94 -22.49
C ALA A 224 -5.57 32.38 -22.15
N ASP A 225 -5.68 31.50 -21.14
CA ASP A 225 -6.84 30.60 -21.04
C ASP A 225 -7.39 30.41 -19.61
N GLY A 226 -6.87 31.16 -18.62
CA GLY A 226 -7.31 31.05 -17.22
C GLY A 226 -6.84 29.78 -16.47
N GLY A 227 -6.19 28.84 -17.16
CA GLY A 227 -5.52 27.67 -16.58
C GLY A 227 -4.11 27.95 -16.07
N TRP A 228 -3.32 26.89 -15.92
CA TRP A 228 -1.96 26.91 -15.39
C TRP A 228 -0.96 26.32 -16.38
N GLU A 229 0.30 26.72 -16.24
CA GLU A 229 1.44 26.11 -16.89
C GLU A 229 2.32 25.47 -15.82
N LEU A 230 2.60 24.17 -15.97
CA LEU A 230 3.44 23.38 -15.09
C LEU A 230 4.84 23.21 -15.69
N ASN A 231 5.85 23.62 -14.92
CA ASN A 231 7.26 23.43 -15.28
C ASN A 231 8.03 22.86 -14.09
N GLY A 232 8.84 21.84 -14.33
CA GLY A 232 9.69 21.26 -13.31
C GLY A 232 10.26 19.90 -13.67
N THR A 233 10.97 19.30 -12.72
CA THR A 233 11.51 17.95 -12.85
C THR A 233 11.41 17.25 -11.51
N LYS A 234 10.76 16.09 -11.49
CA LYS A 234 10.62 15.20 -10.33
C LYS A 234 11.48 13.97 -10.53
N TYR A 235 11.85 13.29 -9.43
CA TYR A 235 12.67 12.06 -9.50
C TYR A 235 12.00 10.84 -8.87
N TYR A 236 11.28 11.00 -7.76
CA TYR A 236 10.60 9.87 -7.12
C TYR A 236 9.17 9.76 -7.65
N SER A 237 9.04 9.52 -8.95
CA SER A 237 7.74 9.39 -9.65
C SER A 237 7.24 7.94 -9.72
N THR A 238 7.34 7.23 -8.61
CA THR A 238 7.03 5.79 -8.52
C THR A 238 5.67 5.44 -9.12
N GLY A 239 5.69 4.56 -10.12
CA GLY A 239 4.49 4.04 -10.76
C GLY A 239 3.81 4.98 -11.77
N SER A 240 4.29 6.20 -11.96
CA SER A 240 3.70 7.15 -12.90
C SER A 240 3.76 6.66 -14.35
N ILE A 241 4.82 5.95 -14.74
CA ILE A 241 4.94 5.40 -16.09
C ILE A 241 3.82 4.39 -16.43
N PHE A 242 3.25 3.75 -15.42
CA PHE A 242 2.15 2.78 -15.56
C PHE A 242 0.77 3.40 -15.39
N SER A 243 0.68 4.69 -15.02
CA SER A 243 -0.56 5.34 -14.61
C SER A 243 -1.07 6.29 -15.69
N ASP A 244 -2.39 6.45 -15.80
CA ASP A 244 -3.00 7.37 -16.75
C ASP A 244 -2.81 8.83 -16.35
N TRP A 245 -2.82 9.08 -15.04
CA TRP A 245 -2.69 10.39 -14.44
C TRP A 245 -1.51 10.45 -13.49
N ILE A 246 -0.99 11.66 -13.30
CA ILE A 246 0.08 11.96 -12.36
C ILE A 246 -0.40 13.06 -11.43
N GLN A 247 -0.40 12.80 -10.13
CA GLN A 247 -0.55 13.83 -9.10
C GLN A 247 0.80 14.49 -8.82
N VAL A 248 1.00 15.68 -9.39
CA VAL A 248 2.25 16.44 -9.28
C VAL A 248 2.17 17.43 -8.14
N THR A 249 3.08 17.34 -7.16
CA THR A 249 3.22 18.38 -6.15
C THR A 249 3.98 19.57 -6.76
N ALA A 250 3.35 20.74 -6.76
CA ALA A 250 3.90 21.95 -7.33
C ALA A 250 3.68 23.16 -6.42
N GLN A 251 4.55 24.16 -6.56
CA GLN A 251 4.46 25.43 -5.87
C GLN A 251 3.72 26.45 -6.73
N ILE A 252 2.67 27.06 -6.19
CA ILE A 252 2.08 28.27 -6.78
C ILE A 252 2.83 29.48 -6.18
N PRO A 253 3.38 30.41 -7.01
CA PRO A 253 4.07 31.59 -6.49
C PRO A 253 3.20 32.39 -5.51
N ARG A 254 3.78 32.78 -4.37
CA ARG A 254 3.14 33.55 -3.28
C ARG A 254 2.06 32.80 -2.48
N GLN A 255 1.92 31.50 -2.68
CA GLN A 255 1.07 30.64 -1.85
C GLN A 255 1.96 29.83 -0.92
N GLU A 256 1.70 29.82 0.39
CA GLU A 256 2.53 29.06 1.34
C GLU A 256 2.24 27.55 1.29
N ALA A 257 0.98 27.18 0.99
CA ALA A 257 0.59 25.79 0.87
C ALA A 257 1.03 25.17 -0.47
N ARG A 258 1.40 23.89 -0.43
CA ARG A 258 1.64 23.07 -1.62
C ARG A 258 0.33 22.82 -2.37
N SER A 259 0.39 22.80 -3.69
CA SER A 259 -0.73 22.46 -4.55
C SER A 259 -0.43 21.15 -5.30
N HIS A 260 -1.49 20.46 -5.71
CA HIS A 260 -1.38 19.31 -6.59
C HIS A 260 -1.97 19.65 -7.96
N ALA A 261 -1.21 19.39 -9.02
CA ALA A 261 -1.72 19.36 -10.39
C ALA A 261 -1.97 17.92 -10.81
N LEU A 262 -3.15 17.66 -11.37
CA LEU A 262 -3.53 16.36 -11.92
C LEU A 262 -3.29 16.41 -13.42
N VAL A 263 -2.26 15.71 -13.88
CA VAL A 263 -1.72 15.80 -15.23
C VAL A 263 -1.90 14.47 -15.95
N GLY A 264 -2.43 14.49 -17.18
CA GLY A 264 -2.46 13.31 -18.02
C GLY A 264 -1.04 12.89 -18.38
N SER A 265 -0.73 11.61 -18.21
CA SER A 265 0.61 11.04 -18.46
C SER A 265 1.05 11.14 -19.92
N ASP A 266 0.11 11.34 -20.83
CA ASP A 266 0.29 11.46 -22.28
C ASP A 266 0.18 12.91 -22.78
N TRP A 267 0.03 13.89 -21.89
CA TRP A 267 -0.07 15.30 -22.28
C TRP A 267 1.26 15.83 -22.82
N ASP A 268 1.16 16.73 -23.79
CA ASP A 268 2.31 17.43 -24.37
C ASP A 268 3.18 18.07 -23.27
N GLY A 269 4.48 17.80 -23.33
CA GLY A 269 5.47 18.31 -22.37
C GLY A 269 5.68 17.42 -21.14
N VAL A 270 4.97 16.29 -21.01
CA VAL A 270 5.25 15.24 -20.01
C VAL A 270 6.22 14.21 -20.61
N GLU A 271 7.35 13.99 -19.93
CA GLU A 271 8.35 12.99 -20.30
C GLU A 271 8.73 12.19 -19.06
N MET A 272 8.58 10.87 -19.11
CA MET A 272 8.93 9.95 -18.02
C MET A 272 10.11 9.08 -18.44
N VAL A 273 11.10 8.97 -17.56
CA VAL A 273 12.36 8.26 -17.79
C VAL A 273 12.49 7.13 -16.78
N ASP A 274 12.83 5.94 -17.27
CA ASP A 274 13.18 4.78 -16.44
C ASP A 274 14.66 4.84 -16.06
N ASP A 275 14.99 5.64 -15.04
CA ASP A 275 16.37 5.91 -14.60
C ASP A 275 16.60 5.65 -13.09
N TRP A 276 15.76 4.84 -12.46
CA TRP A 276 15.94 4.45 -11.06
C TRP A 276 17.18 3.58 -10.86
N ASP A 277 18.05 4.05 -9.96
CA ASP A 277 19.34 3.45 -9.63
C ASP A 277 19.37 2.69 -8.29
N GLY A 278 18.20 2.36 -7.73
CA GLY A 278 18.10 1.59 -6.49
C GLY A 278 18.45 0.11 -6.66
N PHE A 279 18.99 -0.50 -5.60
CA PHE A 279 19.34 -1.92 -5.62
C PHE A 279 18.13 -2.86 -5.53
N GLY A 280 16.97 -2.37 -5.10
CA GLY A 280 15.72 -3.12 -5.02
C GLY A 280 14.55 -2.29 -5.51
N GLN A 281 13.38 -2.94 -5.61
CA GLN A 281 12.17 -2.35 -6.19
C GLN A 281 12.46 -1.77 -7.59
N GLN A 282 13.23 -2.52 -8.39
CA GLN A 282 13.81 -2.00 -9.64
C GLN A 282 12.78 -1.73 -10.72
N LEU A 283 11.64 -2.45 -10.68
CA LEU A 283 10.61 -2.38 -11.72
C LEU A 283 9.41 -1.52 -11.34
N THR A 284 9.53 -0.67 -10.33
CA THR A 284 8.41 0.20 -9.91
C THR A 284 8.22 1.40 -10.83
N GLY A 285 9.08 1.56 -11.85
CA GLY A 285 9.09 2.76 -12.70
C GLY A 285 9.30 4.04 -11.88
N THR A 286 10.02 3.93 -10.76
CA THR A 286 10.56 5.12 -10.09
C THR A 286 11.56 5.74 -11.07
N GLY A 287 11.61 7.06 -11.13
CA GLY A 287 12.51 7.73 -12.06
C GLY A 287 12.06 9.14 -12.39
N THR A 288 12.84 9.77 -13.24
CA THR A 288 12.69 11.17 -13.59
C THR A 288 11.39 11.41 -14.37
N THR A 289 10.63 12.43 -13.97
CA THR A 289 9.55 12.99 -14.78
C THR A 289 9.83 14.46 -15.04
N HIS A 290 9.92 14.83 -16.32
CA HIS A 290 10.02 16.21 -16.75
C HIS A 290 8.65 16.76 -17.13
N PHE A 291 8.39 18.00 -16.70
CA PHE A 291 7.22 18.78 -17.11
C PHE A 291 7.75 20.05 -17.78
N ARG A 292 7.48 20.21 -19.08
CA ARG A 292 7.96 21.33 -19.91
C ARG A 292 6.78 22.07 -20.54
N GLY A 293 6.34 23.14 -19.88
CA GLY A 293 5.25 23.98 -20.39
C GLY A 293 3.89 23.27 -20.44
N VAL A 294 3.66 22.30 -19.55
CA VAL A 294 2.44 21.47 -19.58
C VAL A 294 1.24 22.34 -19.21
N ARG A 295 0.22 22.37 -20.08
CA ARG A 295 -1.03 23.12 -19.86
C ARG A 295 -1.94 22.34 -18.91
N VAL A 296 -2.26 22.92 -17.76
CA VAL A 296 -3.09 22.30 -16.73
C VAL A 296 -4.37 23.12 -16.54
N PRO A 297 -5.57 22.56 -16.81
CA PRO A 297 -6.84 23.23 -16.54
C PRO A 297 -6.99 23.63 -15.07
N ALA A 298 -7.77 24.67 -14.78
CA ALA A 298 -7.90 25.19 -13.41
C ALA A 298 -8.56 24.16 -12.47
N GLU A 299 -9.51 23.39 -12.99
CA GLU A 299 -10.21 22.29 -12.32
C GLU A 299 -9.29 21.10 -11.98
N ASN A 300 -8.14 20.99 -12.63
CA ASN A 300 -7.13 19.96 -12.37
C ASN A 300 -6.12 20.36 -11.29
N VAL A 301 -6.27 21.55 -10.69
CA VAL A 301 -5.41 22.02 -9.60
C VAL A 301 -6.14 21.95 -8.27
N ARG A 302 -5.63 21.13 -7.36
CA ARG A 302 -6.14 20.93 -6.00
C ARG A 302 -5.26 21.71 -5.01
N ASN A 303 -5.85 22.65 -4.29
CA ASN A 303 -5.19 23.34 -3.18
C ASN A 303 -5.56 22.63 -1.88
N ARG A 304 -4.59 22.03 -1.21
CA ARG A 304 -4.83 21.43 0.11
C ARG A 304 -4.53 22.48 1.17
N ASP A 305 -5.50 22.72 2.04
CA ASP A 305 -5.39 23.64 3.17
C ASP A 305 -4.64 23.04 4.37
N GLY A 306 -3.99 21.89 4.18
CA GLY A 306 -3.18 21.21 5.19
C GLY A 306 -3.97 20.42 6.23
N ARG A 307 -5.30 20.33 6.11
CA ARG A 307 -6.14 19.52 7.02
C ARG A 307 -5.92 18.02 6.79
N SER A 308 -6.08 17.26 7.88
CA SER A 308 -5.86 15.81 8.01
C SER A 308 -6.11 15.01 6.73
N THR A 309 -5.12 14.21 6.35
CA THR A 309 -5.20 13.35 5.19
C THR A 309 -4.87 11.94 5.64
N GLN A 310 -5.89 11.09 5.77
CA GLN A 310 -5.74 9.63 5.89
C GLN A 310 -4.83 9.03 4.80
N GLU A 311 -4.62 9.76 3.70
CA GLU A 311 -3.65 9.48 2.63
C GLU A 311 -2.26 9.09 3.16
N THR A 312 -1.67 9.80 4.12
CA THR A 312 -0.31 9.47 4.60
C THR A 312 -0.27 8.13 5.32
N ALA A 313 -1.34 7.81 6.06
CA ALA A 313 -1.51 6.50 6.68
C ALA A 313 -1.73 5.41 5.61
N VAL A 314 -2.57 5.66 4.60
CA VAL A 314 -2.80 4.71 3.50
C VAL A 314 -1.52 4.44 2.70
N PHE A 315 -0.73 5.47 2.42
CA PHE A 315 0.59 5.31 1.81
C PHE A 315 1.51 4.39 2.62
N GLN A 316 1.56 4.59 3.94
CA GLN A 316 2.37 3.73 4.81
C GLN A 316 1.81 2.32 4.90
N LEU A 317 0.48 2.17 4.93
CA LEU A 317 -0.19 0.87 4.97
C LEU A 317 0.17 0.03 3.74
N VAL A 318 0.12 0.62 2.54
CA VAL A 318 0.51 -0.07 1.30
C VAL A 318 1.96 -0.56 1.36
N LEU A 319 2.90 0.28 1.81
CA LEU A 319 4.30 -0.13 1.96
C LEU A 319 4.46 -1.31 2.93
N LEU A 320 3.71 -1.31 4.04
CA LEU A 320 3.70 -2.42 4.99
C LEU A 320 3.06 -3.68 4.42
N SER A 321 2.04 -3.56 3.57
CA SER A 321 1.48 -4.69 2.83
C SER A 321 2.49 -5.30 1.87
N VAL A 322 3.29 -4.47 1.19
CA VAL A 322 4.38 -4.94 0.32
C VAL A 322 5.44 -5.68 1.14
N GLU A 323 5.87 -5.15 2.28
CA GLU A 323 6.79 -5.84 3.21
C GLU A 323 6.25 -7.21 3.63
N ALA A 324 4.98 -7.28 4.07
CA ALA A 324 4.35 -8.53 4.47
C ALA A 324 4.29 -9.55 3.32
N GLY A 325 3.98 -9.11 2.10
CA GLY A 325 3.98 -9.99 0.91
C GLY A 325 5.37 -10.52 0.58
N ILE A 326 6.41 -9.69 0.69
CA ILE A 326 7.81 -10.11 0.52
C ILE A 326 8.17 -11.17 1.57
N ALA A 327 7.78 -10.99 2.84
CA ALA A 327 8.03 -11.97 3.89
C ALA A 327 7.34 -13.31 3.61
N VAL A 328 6.08 -13.28 3.15
CA VAL A 328 5.34 -14.49 2.75
C VAL A 328 6.06 -15.21 1.61
N ALA A 329 6.45 -14.48 0.55
CA ALA A 329 7.15 -15.08 -0.58
C ALA A 329 8.52 -15.65 -0.20
N ALA A 330 9.28 -14.96 0.65
CA ALA A 330 10.57 -15.43 1.14
C ALA A 330 10.42 -16.70 2.01
N ALA A 331 9.45 -16.75 2.93
CA ALA A 331 9.20 -17.93 3.76
C ALA A 331 8.76 -19.14 2.91
N THR A 332 7.87 -18.94 1.93
CA THR A 332 7.46 -19.99 0.99
C THR A 332 8.64 -20.48 0.16
N ALA A 333 9.45 -19.56 -0.39
CA ALA A 333 10.63 -19.91 -1.16
C ALA A 333 11.65 -20.69 -0.31
N ALA A 334 11.84 -20.34 0.96
CA ALA A 334 12.70 -21.08 1.88
C ALA A 334 12.22 -22.54 2.02
N ALA A 335 10.93 -22.74 2.29
CA ALA A 335 10.34 -24.07 2.44
C ALA A 335 10.44 -24.91 1.17
N ASP A 336 10.14 -24.32 0.00
CA ASP A 336 10.19 -25.02 -1.29
C ASP A 336 11.62 -25.39 -1.68
N GLN A 337 12.58 -24.49 -1.46
CA GLN A 337 13.99 -24.75 -1.72
C GLN A 337 14.55 -25.84 -0.79
N VAL A 338 14.16 -25.85 0.49
CA VAL A 338 14.53 -26.94 1.42
C VAL A 338 13.90 -28.25 0.99
N ARG A 339 12.61 -28.26 0.60
CA ARG A 339 11.90 -29.46 0.14
C ARG A 339 12.55 -30.08 -1.10
N ALA A 340 12.95 -29.26 -2.06
CA ALA A 340 13.58 -29.69 -3.30
C ALA A 340 15.06 -30.07 -3.15
N ARG A 341 15.69 -29.73 -2.01
CA ARG A 341 17.13 -29.90 -1.83
C ARG A 341 17.53 -31.35 -1.58
N THR A 342 18.45 -31.83 -2.41
CA THR A 342 19.05 -33.18 -2.31
C THR A 342 20.42 -33.20 -1.61
N ARG A 343 21.09 -32.04 -1.49
CA ARG A 343 22.44 -31.95 -0.91
C ARG A 343 22.40 -31.74 0.61
N GLY A 344 22.91 -32.70 1.38
CA GLY A 344 23.14 -32.56 2.82
C GLY A 344 24.52 -31.96 3.19
N PHE A 345 24.74 -31.74 4.48
CA PHE A 345 26.03 -31.40 5.06
C PHE A 345 26.43 -32.50 6.05
N ASN A 346 27.72 -32.84 6.14
CA ASN A 346 28.22 -33.81 7.12
C ASN A 346 28.08 -33.32 8.57
N THR A 347 27.86 -32.02 8.77
CA THR A 347 27.55 -31.39 10.06
C THR A 347 26.06 -31.31 10.35
N GLY A 348 25.20 -31.77 9.43
CA GLY A 348 23.75 -31.81 9.62
C GLY A 348 23.33 -32.97 10.54
N ASN A 349 22.12 -32.85 11.10
CA ASN A 349 21.52 -33.84 11.99
C ASN A 349 20.50 -34.74 11.27
N GLY A 350 20.02 -34.34 10.09
CA GLY A 350 19.08 -35.11 9.28
C GLY A 350 19.75 -36.02 8.24
N ALA A 351 19.08 -37.12 7.87
CA ALA A 351 19.49 -37.96 6.74
C ALA A 351 19.40 -37.20 5.39
N VAL A 352 18.39 -36.33 5.28
CA VAL A 352 18.19 -35.37 4.18
C VAL A 352 17.86 -34.00 4.75
N THR A 353 18.13 -32.92 4.00
CA THR A 353 17.97 -31.55 4.50
C THR A 353 16.53 -31.24 4.96
N ARG A 354 15.52 -31.76 4.27
CA ARG A 354 14.10 -31.58 4.63
C ARG A 354 13.69 -32.29 5.93
N GLU A 355 14.54 -33.16 6.47
CA GLU A 355 14.32 -33.88 7.74
C GLU A 355 15.26 -33.39 8.85
N ASP A 356 16.14 -32.42 8.56
CA ASP A 356 17.05 -31.88 9.54
C ASP A 356 16.28 -31.01 10.56
N PRO A 357 16.32 -31.32 11.87
CA PRO A 357 15.54 -30.61 12.87
C PRO A 357 15.92 -29.13 13.01
N GLN A 358 17.18 -28.76 12.80
CA GLN A 358 17.61 -27.35 12.88
C GLN A 358 17.13 -26.56 11.66
N VAL A 359 17.13 -27.19 10.48
CA VAL A 359 16.56 -26.59 9.26
C VAL A 359 15.05 -26.42 9.40
N LEU A 360 14.35 -27.43 9.90
CA LEU A 360 12.91 -27.36 10.14
C LEU A 360 12.54 -26.30 11.18
N GLN A 361 13.31 -26.19 12.26
CA GLN A 361 13.15 -25.12 13.25
C GLN A 361 13.26 -23.75 12.57
N ARG A 362 14.33 -23.52 11.80
CA ARG A 362 14.55 -22.22 11.16
C ARG A 362 13.46 -21.89 10.16
N VAL A 363 13.05 -22.83 9.30
CA VAL A 363 11.90 -22.64 8.38
C VAL A 363 10.62 -22.30 9.15
N GLY A 364 10.37 -22.96 10.28
CA GLY A 364 9.24 -22.67 11.16
C GLY A 364 9.27 -21.25 11.74
N GLU A 365 10.44 -20.78 12.20
CA GLU A 365 10.64 -19.40 12.67
C GLU A 365 10.34 -18.38 11.56
N LEU A 366 10.91 -18.58 10.35
CA LEU A 366 10.67 -17.68 9.21
C LEU A 366 9.17 -17.63 8.84
N SER A 367 8.51 -18.78 8.84
CA SER A 367 7.06 -18.88 8.60
C SER A 367 6.25 -18.14 9.67
N ALA A 368 6.62 -18.27 10.95
CA ALA A 368 5.93 -17.59 12.04
C ALA A 368 6.12 -16.06 11.99
N GLN A 369 7.33 -15.60 11.66
CA GLN A 369 7.63 -14.18 11.50
C GLN A 369 6.87 -13.57 10.30
N ALA A 370 6.79 -14.27 9.17
CA ALA A 370 5.99 -13.82 8.02
C ALA A 370 4.49 -13.75 8.36
N ALA A 371 3.96 -14.75 9.08
CA ALA A 371 2.58 -14.75 9.55
C ALA A 371 2.31 -13.59 10.52
N ALA A 372 3.24 -13.30 11.44
CA ALA A 372 3.14 -12.18 12.36
C ALA A 372 3.13 -10.83 11.63
N ALA A 373 4.03 -10.64 10.66
CA ALA A 373 4.07 -9.43 9.83
C ALA A 373 2.73 -9.21 9.13
N ARG A 374 2.20 -10.23 8.43
CA ARG A 374 0.88 -10.15 7.78
C ARG A 374 -0.24 -9.81 8.76
N ALA A 375 -0.28 -10.47 9.93
CA ALA A 375 -1.31 -10.23 10.93
C ALA A 375 -1.28 -8.79 11.48
N ILE A 376 -0.08 -8.23 11.72
CA ILE A 376 0.09 -6.85 12.19
C ILE A 376 -0.42 -5.85 11.14
N VAL A 377 -0.09 -6.05 9.87
CA VAL A 377 -0.53 -5.15 8.80
C VAL A 377 -2.04 -5.19 8.60
N LEU A 378 -2.64 -6.38 8.64
CA LEU A 378 -4.11 -6.52 8.59
C LEU A 378 -4.80 -5.85 9.79
N GLN A 379 -4.19 -5.92 10.98
CA GLN A 379 -4.73 -5.22 12.13
C GLN A 379 -4.63 -3.70 11.97
N ALA A 380 -3.49 -3.18 11.50
CA ALA A 380 -3.36 -1.74 11.22
C ALA A 380 -4.40 -1.27 10.20
N ALA A 381 -4.67 -2.06 9.16
CA ALA A 381 -5.73 -1.75 8.19
C ALA A 381 -7.12 -1.69 8.82
N ARG A 382 -7.45 -2.63 9.72
CA ARG A 382 -8.70 -2.63 10.48
C ARG A 382 -8.85 -1.40 11.37
N ASP A 383 -7.76 -0.97 11.99
CA ASP A 383 -7.74 0.21 12.85
C ASP A 383 -7.94 1.50 12.03
N VAL A 384 -7.34 1.59 10.83
CA VAL A 384 -7.61 2.70 9.90
C VAL A 384 -9.07 2.67 9.42
N ASP A 385 -9.59 1.50 9.01
CA ASP A 385 -10.99 1.32 8.60
C ASP A 385 -11.98 1.79 9.67
N ALA A 386 -11.69 1.53 10.95
CA ALA A 386 -12.52 1.97 12.07
C ALA A 386 -12.64 3.50 12.16
N ALA A 387 -11.60 4.22 11.74
CA ALA A 387 -11.55 5.69 11.74
C ALA A 387 -12.13 6.32 10.46
N VAL A 388 -11.81 5.75 9.29
CA VAL A 388 -12.20 6.33 7.99
C VAL A 388 -13.55 5.84 7.48
N GLY A 389 -13.95 4.60 7.75
CA GLY A 389 -15.15 4.02 7.15
C GLY A 389 -14.97 3.63 5.68
N VAL A 390 -16.03 3.76 4.87
CA VAL A 390 -16.04 3.35 3.47
C VAL A 390 -15.65 4.55 2.59
N LEU A 391 -14.81 4.31 1.58
CA LEU A 391 -14.37 5.35 0.65
C LEU A 391 -15.56 6.01 -0.07
N GLY A 392 -15.50 7.34 -0.20
CA GLY A 392 -16.56 8.14 -0.85
C GLY A 392 -17.75 8.44 0.05
N GLN A 393 -17.63 8.17 1.36
CA GLN A 393 -18.52 8.67 2.41
C GLN A 393 -17.71 9.56 3.37
N ASP A 394 -18.41 10.33 4.20
CA ASP A 394 -17.75 11.09 5.26
C ASP A 394 -17.02 10.13 6.23
N PRO A 395 -15.80 10.51 6.69
CA PRO A 395 -15.10 9.74 7.70
C PRO A 395 -15.94 9.50 8.94
N ARG A 396 -15.77 8.33 9.57
CA ARG A 396 -16.48 8.01 10.84
C ARG A 396 -16.06 8.94 11.98
N ILE A 397 -14.77 9.28 12.03
CA ILE A 397 -14.24 10.30 12.93
C ILE A 397 -14.20 11.62 12.16
N THR A 398 -15.03 12.58 12.58
CA THR A 398 -15.15 13.88 11.92
C THR A 398 -14.14 14.91 12.44
N ASP A 399 -13.61 14.71 13.65
CA ASP A 399 -12.55 15.57 14.18
C ASP A 399 -11.22 15.28 13.45
N PRO A 400 -10.60 16.27 12.77
CA PRO A 400 -9.42 16.02 11.96
C PRO A 400 -8.20 15.55 12.76
N GLU A 401 -8.03 16.01 14.00
CA GLU A 401 -6.90 15.61 14.83
C GLU A 401 -7.08 14.18 15.32
N GLU A 402 -8.27 13.84 15.82
CA GLU A 402 -8.63 12.49 16.25
C GLU A 402 -8.53 11.49 15.09
N LEU A 403 -9.00 11.86 13.89
CA LEU A 403 -8.88 11.05 12.68
C LEU A 403 -7.41 10.78 12.34
N THR A 404 -6.56 11.82 12.37
CA THR A 404 -5.11 11.70 12.14
C THR A 404 -4.48 10.79 13.18
N ASN A 405 -4.80 11.00 14.45
CA ASN A 405 -4.28 10.20 15.57
C ASN A 405 -4.61 8.72 15.38
N ALA A 406 -5.87 8.40 15.09
CA ALA A 406 -6.31 7.02 14.88
C ALA A 406 -5.58 6.36 13.70
N CYS A 407 -5.49 7.04 12.56
CA CYS A 407 -4.88 6.49 11.35
C CYS A 407 -3.36 6.36 11.46
N GLU A 408 -2.66 7.43 11.87
CA GLU A 408 -1.20 7.46 11.92
C GLU A 408 -0.66 6.57 13.05
N LEU A 409 -1.35 6.47 14.18
CA LEU A 409 -0.91 5.60 15.28
C LEU A 409 -0.92 4.13 14.84
N ALA A 410 -2.00 3.69 14.18
CA ALA A 410 -2.14 2.32 13.70
C ALA A 410 -0.98 1.91 12.79
N VAL A 411 -0.69 2.72 11.77
CA VAL A 411 0.38 2.40 10.81
C VAL A 411 1.77 2.64 11.39
N ALA A 412 1.96 3.60 12.30
CA ALA A 412 3.25 3.84 12.94
C ALA A 412 3.65 2.68 13.87
N GLN A 413 2.71 2.11 14.62
CA GLN A 413 2.98 0.94 15.46
C GLN A 413 3.37 -0.28 14.61
N ALA A 414 2.66 -0.54 13.52
CA ALA A 414 3.04 -1.59 12.58
C ALA A 414 4.42 -1.33 11.96
N HIS A 415 4.69 -0.09 11.56
CA HIS A 415 5.95 0.29 10.93
C HIS A 415 7.17 0.16 11.85
N VAL A 416 7.02 0.31 13.17
CA VAL A 416 8.11 0.07 14.12
C VAL A 416 8.53 -1.41 14.16
N VAL A 417 7.61 -2.35 13.87
CA VAL A 417 7.83 -3.79 14.08
C VAL A 417 8.07 -4.54 12.78
N VAL A 418 7.21 -4.32 11.77
CA VAL A 418 7.17 -5.13 10.54
C VAL A 418 8.51 -5.16 9.79
N PRO A 419 9.20 -4.03 9.53
CA PRO A 419 10.48 -4.07 8.79
C PRO A 419 11.55 -4.94 9.46
N GLY A 420 11.55 -5.02 10.80
CA GLY A 420 12.46 -5.89 11.54
C GLY A 420 12.17 -7.37 11.28
N LEU A 421 10.89 -7.77 11.39
CA LEU A 421 10.45 -9.13 11.09
C LEU A 421 10.77 -9.53 9.64
N VAL A 422 10.47 -8.65 8.68
CA VAL A 422 10.70 -8.95 7.26
C VAL A 422 12.19 -9.02 6.94
N LYS A 423 13.01 -8.16 7.54
CA LYS A 423 14.47 -8.26 7.42
C LYS A 423 14.95 -9.64 7.89
N ASP A 424 14.51 -10.10 9.06
CA ASP A 424 14.95 -11.39 9.60
C ASP A 424 14.49 -12.58 8.75
N VAL A 425 13.28 -12.50 8.16
CA VAL A 425 12.79 -13.53 7.22
C VAL A 425 13.63 -13.57 5.94
N THR A 426 13.85 -12.41 5.33
CA THR A 426 14.55 -12.29 4.04
C THR A 426 16.05 -12.57 4.14
N ASP A 427 16.64 -12.35 5.31
CA ASP A 427 18.02 -12.72 5.65
C ASP A 427 18.12 -14.22 6.00
N GLY A 428 17.16 -14.72 6.79
CA GLY A 428 17.16 -16.09 7.29
C GLY A 428 16.96 -17.18 6.24
N ILE A 429 16.43 -16.86 5.06
CA ILE A 429 16.37 -17.80 3.92
C ILE A 429 17.76 -18.34 3.53
N PHE A 430 18.83 -17.58 3.76
CA PHE A 430 20.19 -17.99 3.44
C PHE A 430 20.75 -19.00 4.45
N ASP A 431 20.27 -18.96 5.71
CA ASP A 431 20.69 -19.89 6.78
C ASP A 431 20.32 -21.34 6.44
N VAL A 432 19.17 -21.55 5.80
CA VAL A 432 18.62 -22.91 5.55
C VAL A 432 19.09 -23.52 4.23
N LEU A 433 19.71 -22.73 3.35
CA LEU A 433 20.07 -23.14 1.99
C LEU A 433 21.59 -23.13 1.74
N GLY A 434 22.37 -22.43 2.58
CA GLY A 434 23.81 -22.29 2.49
C GLY A 434 24.28 -21.67 1.16
N ALA A 435 25.51 -21.97 0.74
CA ALA A 435 26.13 -21.35 -0.45
C ALA A 435 25.35 -21.58 -1.78
N SER A 436 24.42 -22.53 -1.86
CA SER A 436 23.57 -22.69 -3.05
C SER A 436 22.47 -21.64 -3.16
N ALA A 437 22.20 -20.90 -2.09
CA ALA A 437 21.20 -19.84 -2.04
C ALA A 437 21.63 -18.59 -2.83
N VAL A 438 22.94 -18.32 -2.90
CA VAL A 438 23.50 -17.11 -3.52
C VAL A 438 23.63 -17.20 -5.04
N SER A 439 23.05 -18.22 -5.67
CA SER A 439 23.03 -18.35 -7.12
C SER A 439 22.16 -17.25 -7.73
N ARG A 440 22.70 -16.51 -8.71
CA ARG A 440 21.95 -15.51 -9.49
C ARG A 440 20.67 -16.08 -10.09
N SER A 441 20.69 -17.33 -10.56
CA SER A 441 19.51 -17.99 -11.15
C SER A 441 18.34 -18.17 -10.17
N LYS A 442 18.59 -18.18 -8.86
CA LYS A 442 17.53 -18.27 -7.85
C LYS A 442 17.00 -16.89 -7.44
N ALA A 443 17.84 -15.86 -7.59
CA ALA A 443 17.55 -14.47 -7.24
C ALA A 443 16.92 -14.30 -5.84
N LEU A 444 17.31 -15.09 -4.85
CA LEU A 444 16.69 -15.05 -3.51
C LEU A 444 17.02 -13.75 -2.76
N ASP A 445 18.13 -13.12 -3.11
CA ASP A 445 18.55 -11.80 -2.62
C ASP A 445 17.55 -10.70 -2.98
N ARG A 446 16.72 -10.89 -4.01
CA ARG A 446 15.66 -9.93 -4.39
C ARG A 446 14.71 -9.63 -3.24
N PHE A 447 14.36 -10.63 -2.42
CA PHE A 447 13.46 -10.42 -1.30
C PHE A 447 14.04 -9.42 -0.31
N TRP A 448 15.30 -9.61 0.07
CA TRP A 448 16.01 -8.68 0.96
C TRP A 448 16.20 -7.31 0.30
N ARG A 449 16.63 -7.26 -0.97
CA ARG A 449 16.84 -5.99 -1.69
C ARG A 449 15.56 -5.18 -1.79
N ASN A 450 14.45 -5.83 -2.13
CA ASN A 450 13.16 -5.20 -2.31
C ASN A 450 12.56 -4.74 -0.96
N ALA A 451 12.63 -5.58 0.08
CA ALA A 451 12.19 -5.21 1.43
C ALA A 451 13.02 -4.05 1.99
N ARG A 452 14.35 -4.14 1.92
CA ARG A 452 15.25 -3.10 2.42
C ARG A 452 15.03 -1.77 1.71
N THR A 453 14.68 -1.77 0.43
CA THR A 453 14.31 -0.56 -0.31
C THR A 453 12.99 0.03 0.21
N ILE A 454 11.94 -0.78 0.37
CA ILE A 454 10.65 -0.34 0.91
C ILE A 454 10.79 0.25 2.32
N ALA A 455 11.49 -0.44 3.23
CA ALA A 455 11.77 0.01 4.59
C ALA A 455 12.50 1.36 4.69
N THR A 456 13.10 1.86 3.60
CA THR A 456 13.78 3.17 3.58
C THR A 456 12.90 4.33 3.14
N HIS A 457 11.70 4.06 2.60
CA HIS A 457 10.82 5.11 2.09
C HIS A 457 10.51 6.16 3.18
N ASN A 458 10.17 5.70 4.38
CA ASN A 458 9.90 6.54 5.54
C ASN A 458 10.83 6.10 6.67
N PRO A 459 11.75 6.93 7.19
CA PRO A 459 12.73 6.47 8.16
C PRO A 459 12.09 5.99 9.47
N VAL A 460 12.14 4.67 9.73
CA VAL A 460 11.57 4.03 10.92
C VAL A 460 12.14 4.58 12.23
N ILE A 461 13.38 5.10 12.20
CA ILE A 461 14.08 5.67 13.35
C ILE A 461 13.27 6.76 14.08
N TYR A 462 12.42 7.51 13.37
CA TYR A 462 11.60 8.55 13.97
C TYR A 462 10.29 8.03 14.56
N LYS A 463 9.81 6.86 14.12
CA LYS A 463 8.45 6.38 14.40
C LYS A 463 8.27 5.91 15.83
N ALA A 464 9.25 5.20 16.41
CA ALA A 464 9.18 4.76 17.80
C ALA A 464 9.08 5.93 18.79
N ARG A 465 9.85 7.00 18.55
CA ARG A 465 9.78 8.24 19.33
C ARG A 465 8.39 8.89 19.21
N ILE A 466 7.86 9.02 17.99
CA ILE A 466 6.54 9.64 17.75
C ILE A 466 5.43 8.86 18.48
N VAL A 467 5.44 7.52 18.35
CA VAL A 467 4.49 6.65 19.07
C VAL A 467 4.65 6.82 20.58
N GLY A 468 5.87 6.81 21.10
CA GLY A 468 6.13 6.99 22.53
C GLY A 468 5.65 8.34 23.05
N ASP A 469 5.92 9.43 22.34
CA ASP A 469 5.53 10.79 22.72
C ASP A 469 4.01 10.96 22.74
N HIS A 470 3.30 10.43 21.74
CA HIS A 470 1.83 10.39 21.75
C HIS A 470 1.29 9.58 22.94
N ARG A 471 1.88 8.42 23.25
CA ARG A 471 1.42 7.55 24.34
C ARG A 471 1.66 8.13 25.73
N VAL A 472 2.73 8.91 25.91
CA VAL A 472 3.12 9.45 27.21
C VAL A 472 2.57 10.87 27.43
N ASN A 473 2.68 11.72 26.42
CA ASN A 473 2.38 13.16 26.52
C ASN A 473 1.09 13.56 25.80
N GLY A 474 0.47 12.65 25.04
CA GLY A 474 -0.70 12.98 24.23
C GLY A 474 -0.39 13.85 23.01
N THR A 475 0.89 14.00 22.63
CA THR A 475 1.29 14.78 21.46
C THR A 475 0.54 14.28 20.22
N PRO A 476 -0.11 15.17 19.44
CA PRO A 476 -0.79 14.76 18.22
C PRO A 476 0.14 14.04 17.24
N MET A 477 -0.38 12.97 16.64
CA MET A 477 0.31 12.21 15.60
C MET A 477 0.35 13.02 14.30
N PHE A 478 1.36 12.75 13.49
CA PHE A 478 1.49 13.34 12.16
C PHE A 478 2.17 12.36 11.19
N GLY A 479 1.74 12.40 9.93
CA GLY A 479 2.35 11.69 8.82
C GLY A 479 3.58 12.43 8.26
N LEU A 480 4.40 11.73 7.48
CA LEU A 480 5.46 12.39 6.70
C LEU A 480 4.82 13.16 5.55
N ASN A 481 4.89 14.50 5.60
CA ASN A 481 4.24 15.39 4.63
C ASN A 481 5.22 16.27 3.82
N ALA A 482 6.52 16.28 4.16
CA ALA A 482 7.53 17.06 3.46
C ALA A 482 8.92 16.41 3.49
N ILE A 483 9.65 16.58 2.37
CA ILE A 483 11.06 16.21 2.16
C ILE A 483 11.71 17.38 1.42
N GLY A 484 12.98 17.67 1.71
CA GLY A 484 13.78 18.70 1.03
C GLY A 484 15.07 19.02 1.80
N GLU A 485 15.84 19.98 1.29
CA GLU A 485 17.12 20.38 1.88
C GLU A 485 16.91 21.16 3.19
N VAL A 486 17.67 20.79 4.24
CA VAL A 486 17.65 21.50 5.53
C VAL A 486 18.74 22.56 5.51
N SER A 487 18.36 23.84 5.53
CA SER A 487 19.32 24.92 5.75
C SER A 487 19.85 24.84 7.17
N ARG A 488 21.17 24.91 7.37
CA ARG A 488 21.71 25.20 8.71
C ARG A 488 21.13 26.54 9.14
N SER A 489 20.32 26.58 10.19
CA SER A 489 20.01 27.86 10.81
C SER A 489 21.34 28.48 11.24
N ALA A 490 21.55 29.75 10.90
CA ALA A 490 22.59 30.51 11.57
C ALA A 490 22.21 30.51 13.05
N THR A 491 22.95 29.75 13.86
CA THR A 491 22.89 29.86 15.32
C THR A 491 23.08 31.32 15.68
N SER A 492 22.03 31.94 16.19
CA SER A 492 22.09 33.20 16.92
C SER A 492 22.61 32.96 18.33
#